data_AF-A0A924NZ26-F1
#
_entry.id   AF-A0A924NZ26-F1
#
_cell.length_a   1.000
_cell.length_b   1.000
_cell.length_c   1.000
_cell.angle_alpha   90.00
_cell.angle_beta   90.00
_cell.angle_gamma   90.00
#
_symmetry.space_group_name_H-M   'P 1'
#
loop_
_entity.id
_entity.type
_entity.pdbx_description
1 polymer ?
#
loop_
_entity_poly.entity_id
_entity_poly.type
_entity_poly.pdbx_seq_one_letter_code
_entity_poly.pdbx_strand_id
1 'polypeptide(L)'
;MNDRLGPLAPHQMNEAQRAATQVIIDGPRGAVYGPFVPLLRSPELMECAQRMGEYLRYRSAIGTRLSEVAILVTAREWNQRVEWAIHAPIAEQAGVAPEVIHAIAHRTRPRNMPADEAAV
;
A
#
# COMPACT_ATOMS: atom_id res chain seq x y z
N MET A 1 13.68 12.52 -9.68
CA MET A 1 12.93 12.99 -8.51
C MET A 1 13.94 13.14 -7.39
N ASN A 2 14.05 14.30 -6.75
CA ASN A 2 14.97 14.47 -5.62
C ASN A 2 14.24 14.04 -4.34
N ASP A 3 14.73 13.02 -3.65
CA ASP A 3 14.09 12.51 -2.44
C ASP A 3 14.39 13.46 -1.26
N ARG A 4 13.33 14.10 -0.73
CA ARG A 4 13.45 15.10 0.32
C ARG A 4 13.78 14.48 1.69
N LEU A 5 13.34 13.25 1.94
CA LEU A 5 13.44 12.59 3.25
C LEU A 5 13.90 11.14 3.09
N GLY A 6 15.05 10.97 2.46
CA GLY A 6 15.68 9.67 2.24
C GLY A 6 16.04 8.91 3.52
N PRO A 7 16.58 7.68 3.35
CA PRO A 7 16.89 6.77 4.46
C PRO A 7 17.91 7.38 5.42
N LEU A 8 17.71 7.10 6.70
CA LEU A 8 18.68 7.40 7.75
C LEU A 8 19.70 6.26 7.82
N ALA A 9 20.99 6.58 7.88
CA ALA A 9 22.02 5.59 8.15
C ALA A 9 21.91 5.10 9.61
N PRO A 10 22.30 3.86 9.94
CA PRO A 10 22.14 3.31 11.30
C PRO A 10 22.75 4.16 12.42
N HIS A 11 23.88 4.81 12.15
CA HIS A 11 24.56 5.69 13.11
C HIS A 11 23.84 7.03 13.34
N GLN A 12 22.88 7.40 12.48
CA GLN A 12 22.07 8.61 12.61
C GLN A 12 20.78 8.37 13.40
N MET A 13 20.40 7.10 13.60
CA MET A 13 19.18 6.76 14.30
C MET A 13 19.36 6.93 15.81
N ASN A 14 18.31 7.39 16.50
CA ASN A 14 18.22 7.24 17.95
C ASN A 14 17.70 5.84 18.32
N GLU A 15 17.56 5.56 19.61
CA GLU A 15 17.11 4.25 20.10
C GLU A 15 15.68 3.91 19.66
N ALA A 16 14.74 4.86 19.77
CA ALA A 16 13.36 4.67 19.35
C ALA A 16 13.24 4.36 17.84
N GLN A 17 14.06 5.02 17.02
CA GLN A 17 14.12 4.78 15.57
C GLN A 17 14.69 3.39 15.24
N ARG A 18 15.72 2.95 15.95
CA ARG A 18 16.25 1.59 15.79
C ARG A 18 15.21 0.54 16.17
N ALA A 19 14.52 0.73 17.30
CA ALA A 19 13.47 -0.17 17.76
C ALA A 19 12.31 -0.27 16.74
N ALA A 20 11.75 0.86 16.30
CA ALA A 20 10.67 0.88 15.31
C ALA A 20 11.10 0.26 13.96
N THR A 21 12.34 0.48 13.55
CA THR A 21 12.92 -0.15 12.34
C THR A 21 12.92 -1.67 12.45
N GLN A 22 13.37 -2.20 13.60
CA GLN A 22 13.44 -3.64 13.83
C GLN A 22 12.04 -4.29 13.82
N VAL A 23 11.04 -3.64 14.41
CA VAL A 23 9.64 -4.11 14.39
C VAL A 23 9.12 -4.28 12.96
N ILE A 24 9.45 -3.36 12.04
CA ILE A 24 9.02 -3.49 10.63
C ILE A 24 9.74 -4.65 9.93
N ILE A 25 11.04 -4.80 10.17
CA ILE A 25 11.87 -5.86 9.59
C ILE A 25 11.37 -7.24 10.03
N ASP A 26 11.07 -7.41 11.31
CA ASP A 26 10.60 -8.69 11.87
C ASP A 26 9.15 -9.00 11.52
N GLY A 27 8.39 -7.99 11.08
CA GLY A 27 7.00 -8.12 10.65
C GLY A 27 6.83 -8.61 9.20
N PRO A 28 5.58 -8.72 8.72
CA PRO A 28 5.28 -9.25 7.38
C PRO A 28 5.80 -8.39 6.21
N ARG A 29 6.35 -7.20 6.49
CA ARG A 29 6.96 -6.32 5.49
C ARG A 29 8.42 -6.65 5.19
N GLY A 30 9.15 -7.25 6.12
CA GLY A 30 10.54 -7.71 5.95
C GLY A 30 11.62 -6.61 5.83
N ALA A 31 11.25 -5.37 5.55
CA ALA A 31 12.18 -4.25 5.40
C ALA A 31 11.49 -2.88 5.57
N VAL A 32 12.29 -1.85 5.88
CA VAL A 32 11.84 -0.45 5.86
C VAL A 32 12.00 0.13 4.45
N TYR A 33 10.88 0.39 3.78
CA TYR A 33 10.85 1.00 2.44
C TYR A 33 9.60 1.86 2.25
N GLY A 34 9.55 2.61 1.15
CA GLY A 34 8.41 3.43 0.77
C GLY A 34 8.04 4.45 1.85
N PRO A 35 6.78 4.52 2.30
CA PRO A 35 6.33 5.54 3.25
C PRO A 35 6.97 5.40 4.64
N PHE A 36 7.50 4.23 4.98
CA PHE A 36 8.14 4.00 6.29
C PHE A 36 9.51 4.68 6.42
N VAL A 37 10.18 4.97 5.31
CA VAL A 37 11.47 5.68 5.29
C VAL A 37 11.34 7.10 5.86
N PRO A 38 10.45 7.97 5.37
CA PRO A 38 10.24 9.27 5.99
C PRO A 38 9.56 9.17 7.37
N LEU A 39 8.63 8.22 7.56
CA LEU A 39 7.93 8.04 8.85
C LEU A 39 8.86 7.66 10.00
N LEU A 40 10.04 7.09 9.74
CA LEU A 40 11.04 6.82 10.77
C LEU A 40 11.45 8.07 11.58
N ARG A 41 11.23 9.27 11.05
CA ARG A 41 11.44 10.52 11.80
C ARG A 41 10.40 10.73 12.92
N SER A 42 9.32 9.95 12.95
CA SER A 42 8.30 9.89 13.99
C SER A 42 7.96 8.41 14.30
N PRO A 43 8.75 7.74 15.17
CA PRO A 43 8.62 6.30 15.44
C PRO A 43 7.21 5.87 15.87
N GLU A 44 6.57 6.62 16.77
CA GLU A 44 5.21 6.32 17.24
C GLU A 44 4.19 6.34 16.09
N LEU A 45 4.26 7.36 15.23
CA LEU A 45 3.39 7.45 14.05
C LEU A 45 3.66 6.31 13.06
N MET A 46 4.93 5.97 12.85
CA MET A 46 5.36 4.86 12.00
C MET A 46 4.75 3.53 12.45
N GLU A 47 4.80 3.24 13.75
CA GLU A 47 4.21 2.04 14.34
C GLU A 47 2.68 2.00 14.18
N CYS A 48 1.99 3.11 14.48
CA CYS A 48 0.54 3.22 14.26
C CYS A 48 0.16 2.99 12.79
N ALA A 49 0.87 3.63 11.85
CA ALA A 49 0.63 3.49 10.42
C ALA A 49 0.91 2.06 9.93
N GLN A 50 2.00 1.45 10.40
CA GLN A 50 2.37 0.07 10.08
C GLN A 50 1.23 -0.89 10.47
N ARG A 51 0.71 -0.77 11.70
CA ARG A 51 -0.31 -1.66 12.26
C ARG A 51 -1.66 -1.49 11.57
N MET A 52 -2.03 -0.24 11.28
CA MET A 52 -3.23 0.06 10.49
C MET A 52 -3.11 -0.56 9.09
N GLY A 53 -1.99 -0.32 8.40
CA GLY A 53 -1.77 -0.87 7.06
C GLY A 53 -1.72 -2.40 7.04
N GLU A 54 -1.18 -3.04 8.09
CA GLU A 54 -1.18 -4.50 8.22
C GLU A 54 -2.59 -5.05 8.35
N TYR A 55 -3.44 -4.42 9.18
CA TYR A 55 -4.85 -4.79 9.28
C TYR A 55 -5.56 -4.65 7.93
N LEU A 56 -5.44 -3.48 7.30
CA LEU A 56 -6.12 -3.20 6.03
C LEU A 56 -5.65 -4.13 4.89
N ARG A 57 -4.39 -4.57 4.91
CA ARG A 57 -3.84 -5.42 3.85
C ARG A 57 -4.10 -6.91 4.04
N TYR A 58 -4.01 -7.41 5.27
CA TYR A 58 -4.00 -8.86 5.51
C TYR A 58 -5.21 -9.35 6.30
N ARG A 59 -5.99 -8.46 6.92
CA ARG A 59 -7.13 -8.80 7.79
C ARG A 59 -8.41 -8.04 7.44
N SER A 60 -8.44 -7.42 6.26
CA SER A 60 -9.62 -6.67 5.80
C SER A 60 -10.84 -7.58 5.65
N ALA A 61 -11.99 -7.11 6.14
CA ALA A 61 -13.25 -7.85 6.10
C ALA A 61 -13.79 -8.08 4.68
N ILE A 62 -13.40 -7.23 3.71
CA ILE A 62 -13.81 -7.36 2.31
C ILE A 62 -12.89 -8.30 1.49
N GLY A 63 -11.84 -8.83 2.12
CA GLY A 63 -10.87 -9.71 1.48
C GLY A 63 -9.96 -9.01 0.47
N THR A 64 -8.92 -9.73 0.02
CA THR A 64 -7.87 -9.17 -0.84
C THR A 64 -8.42 -8.63 -2.14
N ARG A 65 -9.24 -9.42 -2.88
CA ARG A 65 -9.75 -9.03 -4.20
C ARG A 65 -10.45 -7.66 -4.19
N LEU A 66 -11.37 -7.44 -3.25
CA LEU A 66 -12.10 -6.17 -3.16
C LEU A 66 -11.23 -5.03 -2.61
N SER A 67 -10.33 -5.33 -1.66
CA SER A 67 -9.38 -4.32 -1.18
C SER A 67 -8.44 -3.83 -2.29
N GLU A 68 -8.03 -4.69 -3.21
CA GLU A 68 -7.20 -4.31 -4.36
C GLU A 68 -7.96 -3.42 -5.36
N VAL A 69 -9.27 -3.66 -5.56
CA VAL A 69 -10.12 -2.73 -6.34
C VAL A 69 -10.13 -1.34 -5.70
N ALA A 70 -10.36 -1.25 -4.39
CA ALA A 70 -10.35 0.03 -3.66
C ALA A 70 -9.00 0.75 -3.78
N ILE A 71 -7.90 -0.01 -3.68
CA ILE A 71 -6.54 0.52 -3.85
C ILE A 71 -6.33 1.04 -5.27
N LEU A 72 -6.74 0.30 -6.31
CA LEU A 72 -6.59 0.74 -7.70
C LEU A 72 -7.40 1.99 -8.02
N VAL A 73 -8.65 2.07 -7.55
CA VAL A 73 -9.48 3.28 -7.69
C VAL A 73 -8.80 4.47 -7.03
N THR A 74 -8.32 4.30 -5.80
CA THR A 74 -7.61 5.35 -5.04
C THR A 74 -6.31 5.75 -5.74
N ALA A 75 -5.50 4.77 -6.16
CA ALA A 75 -4.25 5.00 -6.86
C ALA A 75 -4.47 5.75 -8.18
N ARG A 76 -5.51 5.40 -8.93
CA ARG A 76 -5.85 6.13 -10.15
C ARG A 76 -6.33 7.54 -9.86
N GLU A 77 -7.15 7.73 -8.84
CA GLU A 77 -7.70 9.04 -8.50
C GLU A 77 -6.58 10.05 -8.25
N TRP A 78 -5.54 9.63 -7.53
CA TRP A 78 -4.36 10.44 -7.23
C TRP A 78 -3.23 10.30 -8.26
N ASN A 79 -3.42 9.55 -9.36
CA ASN A 79 -2.40 9.20 -10.35
C ASN A 79 -1.10 8.64 -9.73
N GLN A 80 -1.22 7.83 -8.67
CA GLN A 80 -0.11 7.22 -7.94
C GLN A 80 0.48 6.04 -8.71
N ARG A 81 1.58 6.30 -9.41
CA ARG A 81 2.26 5.30 -10.26
C ARG A 81 2.87 4.14 -9.47
N VAL A 82 3.40 4.40 -8.28
CA VAL A 82 4.01 3.38 -7.42
C VAL A 82 2.95 2.41 -6.93
N GLU A 83 1.87 2.92 -6.35
CA GLU A 83 0.75 2.11 -5.88
C GLU A 83 0.15 1.30 -7.03
N TRP A 84 -0.10 1.92 -8.18
CA TRP A 84 -0.63 1.21 -9.35
C TRP A 84 0.27 0.05 -9.79
N ALA A 85 1.59 0.27 -9.90
CA ALA A 85 2.54 -0.74 -10.35
C ALA A 85 2.64 -1.93 -9.38
N ILE A 86 2.47 -1.69 -8.07
CA ILE A 86 2.49 -2.75 -7.05
C ILE A 86 1.17 -3.51 -7.05
N HIS A 87 0.04 -2.79 -7.11
CA HIS A 87 -1.27 -3.35 -6.80
C HIS A 87 -2.02 -3.91 -8.01
N ALA A 88 -1.78 -3.43 -9.24
CA ALA A 88 -2.45 -3.99 -10.41
C ALA A 88 -2.15 -5.48 -10.63
N PRO A 89 -0.88 -5.96 -10.51
CA PRO A 89 -0.59 -7.39 -10.57
C PRO A 89 -1.22 -8.19 -9.42
N ILE A 90 -1.32 -7.61 -8.21
CA ILE A 90 -1.93 -8.28 -7.05
C ILE A 90 -3.44 -8.41 -7.25
N ALA A 91 -4.10 -7.36 -7.77
CA ALA A 91 -5.51 -7.38 -8.12
C ALA A 91 -5.83 -8.51 -9.13
N GLU A 92 -5.04 -8.60 -10.19
CA GLU A 92 -5.18 -9.64 -11.22
C GLU A 92 -4.99 -11.04 -10.61
N GLN A 93 -3.93 -11.24 -9.81
CA GLN A 93 -3.69 -12.51 -9.09
C GLN A 93 -4.81 -12.87 -8.11
N ALA A 94 -5.45 -11.86 -7.50
CA ALA A 94 -6.60 -12.03 -6.61
C ALA A 94 -7.93 -12.25 -7.36
N GLY A 95 -7.92 -12.24 -8.69
CA GLY A 95 -9.06 -12.56 -9.54
C GLY A 95 -9.87 -11.37 -10.05
N VAL A 96 -9.36 -10.14 -9.94
CA VAL A 96 -9.96 -8.97 -10.61
C VAL A 96 -9.72 -9.10 -12.11
N ALA A 97 -10.78 -8.98 -12.91
CA ALA A 97 -10.68 -9.14 -14.35
C ALA A 97 -9.76 -8.06 -14.99
N PRO A 98 -8.86 -8.40 -15.94
CA PRO A 98 -7.99 -7.43 -16.60
C PRO A 98 -8.73 -6.23 -17.21
N GLU A 99 -9.95 -6.45 -17.69
CA GLU A 99 -10.82 -5.44 -18.28
C GLU A 99 -11.31 -4.42 -17.24
N VAL A 100 -11.52 -4.86 -15.99
CA VAL A 100 -11.85 -3.98 -14.86
C VAL A 100 -10.64 -3.12 -14.51
N ILE A 101 -9.46 -3.72 -14.38
CA ILE A 101 -8.20 -3.00 -14.10
C ILE A 101 -7.94 -1.96 -15.20
N HIS A 102 -8.08 -2.35 -16.47
CA HIS A 102 -7.94 -1.47 -17.62
C HIS A 102 -8.94 -0.31 -17.58
N ALA A 103 -10.22 -0.60 -17.32
CA ALA A 103 -11.26 0.41 -17.25
C ALA A 103 -10.97 1.44 -16.13
N ILE A 104 -10.53 1.00 -14.94
CA ILE A 104 -10.07 1.88 -13.86
C ILE A 104 -8.87 2.72 -14.35
N ALA A 105 -7.87 2.11 -15.01
CA ALA A 105 -6.69 2.81 -15.52
C ALA A 105 -7.06 3.97 -16.47
N HIS A 106 -8.12 3.79 -17.25
CA HIS A 106 -8.61 4.77 -18.22
C HIS A 106 -9.71 5.69 -17.66
N ARG A 107 -10.03 5.61 -16.36
CA ARG A 107 -11.13 6.37 -15.70
C ARG A 107 -12.48 6.16 -16.41
N THR A 108 -12.75 4.92 -16.81
CA THR A 108 -14.01 4.52 -17.45
C THR A 108 -14.75 3.52 -16.57
N ARG A 109 -16.09 3.48 -16.66
CA ARG A 109 -16.89 2.51 -15.92
C ARG A 109 -16.74 1.11 -16.54
N PRO A 110 -16.30 0.09 -15.80
CA PRO A 110 -16.28 -1.28 -16.29
C PRO A 110 -17.72 -1.77 -16.55
N ARG A 111 -17.96 -2.45 -17.67
CA ARG A 111 -19.32 -2.81 -18.09
C ARG A 111 -19.87 -4.05 -17.37
N ASN A 112 -19.01 -5.02 -17.08
CA ASN A 112 -19.38 -6.34 -16.58
C ASN A 112 -18.75 -6.62 -15.20
N MET A 113 -18.82 -5.63 -14.32
CA MET A 113 -18.29 -5.73 -12.97
C MET A 113 -19.23 -6.58 -12.11
N PRO A 114 -18.72 -7.58 -11.36
CA PRO A 114 -19.46 -8.23 -10.30
C PRO A 114 -20.07 -7.21 -9.32
N ALA A 115 -21.23 -7.53 -8.75
CA ALA A 115 -21.97 -6.57 -7.91
C ALA A 115 -21.18 -6.14 -6.66
N ASP A 116 -20.30 -7.01 -6.14
CA ASP A 116 -19.44 -6.72 -4.99
C ASP A 116 -18.28 -5.78 -5.36
N GLU A 117 -17.64 -5.96 -6.51
CA GLU A 117 -16.65 -5.02 -7.04
C GLU A 117 -17.26 -3.65 -7.37
N ALA A 118 -18.51 -3.63 -7.85
CA ALA A 118 -19.21 -2.38 -8.17
C ALA A 118 -19.66 -1.60 -6.92
N ALA A 119 -19.68 -2.23 -5.75
CA ALA A 119 -20.06 -1.60 -4.48
C ALA A 119 -18.88 -0.94 -3.77
N VAL A 120 -17.64 -1.24 -4.19
CA VAL A 120 -16.38 -0.65 -3.69
C VAL A 120 -16.14 0.71 -4.34
#